data_AF-A0A1B0D398-F1
#
_entry.id   AF-A0A1B0D398-F1
#
_cell.length_a   1.000
_cell.length_b   1.000
_cell.length_c   1.000
_cell.angle_alpha   90.00
_cell.angle_beta   90.00
_cell.angle_gamma   90.00
#
_symmetry.space_group_name_H-M   'P 1'
#
loop_
_entity.id
_entity.type
_entity.pdbx_description
1 polymer ?
#
loop_
_entity_poly.entity_id
_entity_poly.type
_entity_poly.pdbx_seq_one_letter_code
_entity_poly.pdbx_strand_id
1 'polypeptide(L)'
;MNILEMILNSNLREKVKFFLYKRKYKSRRELMQFPRTTKTNDELQDGINYYFGDFNPELETKLLIHGWHSNEESDTVQNIKNNYLSRKNLNIVTVDYRDIAANDFYYYPAFQIREVGKYIAELIDYLVVSTDWSPFNQTYFLVFI
;
A
#
# COMPACT_ATOMS: atom_id res chain seq x y z
N MET A 1 26.97 -3.03 11.93
CA MET A 1 25.53 -3.27 12.15
C MET A 1 25.22 -4.67 11.66
N ASN A 2 24.75 -5.57 12.52
CA ASN A 2 24.51 -6.97 12.16
C ASN A 2 23.07 -7.19 11.62
N ILE A 3 22.80 -8.35 11.01
CA ILE A 3 21.49 -8.67 10.41
C ILE A 3 20.35 -8.59 11.44
N LEU A 4 20.61 -9.00 12.69
CA LEU A 4 19.64 -8.89 13.78
C LEU A 4 19.30 -7.42 14.08
N GLU A 5 20.29 -6.53 14.13
CA GLU A 5 20.08 -5.10 14.35
C GLU A 5 19.29 -4.45 13.19
N MET A 6 19.50 -4.86 11.94
CA MET A 6 18.68 -4.41 10.80
C MET A 6 17.22 -4.90 10.84
N ILE A 7 16.98 -6.07 11.43
CA ILE A 7 15.64 -6.64 11.62
C ILE A 7 14.93 -5.99 12.82
N LEU A 8 15.67 -5.63 13.87
CA LEU A 8 15.13 -5.12 15.14
C LEU A 8 15.01 -3.58 15.19
N ASN A 9 15.86 -2.82 14.50
CA ASN A 9 15.94 -1.34 14.65
C ASN A 9 15.13 -0.51 13.65
N SER A 10 14.27 -1.11 12.83
CA SER A 10 13.37 -0.30 11.99
C SER A 10 11.95 -0.81 12.08
N ASN A 11 11.03 0.07 12.45
CA ASN A 11 9.62 -0.18 12.33
C ASN A 11 9.29 -0.33 10.83
N LEU A 12 9.29 -1.57 10.32
CA LEU A 12 9.07 -1.87 8.90
C LEU A 12 7.76 -1.25 8.39
N ARG A 13 6.77 -1.09 9.28
CA ARG A 13 5.49 -0.43 8.99
C ARG A 13 5.67 1.03 8.60
N GLU A 14 6.66 1.72 9.17
CA GLU A 14 6.94 3.11 8.83
C GLU A 14 7.51 3.29 7.42
N LYS A 15 8.20 2.26 6.94
CA LYS A 15 8.83 2.20 5.62
C LYS A 15 7.88 1.86 4.48
N VAL A 16 6.65 1.47 4.80
CA VAL A 16 5.63 1.15 3.80
C VAL A 16 4.59 2.27 3.77
N LYS A 17 4.36 2.82 2.58
CA LYS A 17 3.43 3.91 2.33
C LYS A 17 2.41 3.48 1.27
N PHE A 18 1.20 4.03 1.38
CA PHE A 18 0.12 3.77 0.46
C PHE A 18 -0.33 5.08 -0.15
N PHE A 19 -0.40 5.14 -1.48
CA PHE A 19 -0.79 6.34 -2.18
C PHE A 19 -1.99 6.08 -3.06
N LEU A 20 -3.05 6.86 -2.87
CA LEU A 20 -4.23 6.87 -3.72
C LEU A 20 -3.99 7.76 -4.95
N TYR A 21 -4.36 7.24 -6.11
CA TYR A 21 -4.47 7.99 -7.36
C TYR A 21 -5.87 7.89 -7.93
N LYS A 22 -6.35 9.01 -8.48
CA LYS A 22 -7.68 9.15 -9.07
C LYS A 22 -7.58 9.70 -10.49
N ARG A 23 -8.56 9.33 -11.34
CA ARG A 23 -8.61 9.81 -12.74
C ARG A 23 -8.70 11.33 -12.83
N LYS A 24 -9.40 11.97 -11.88
CA LYS A 24 -9.56 13.43 -11.78
C LYS A 24 -8.21 14.14 -11.63
N TYR A 25 -7.24 13.50 -10.97
CA TYR A 25 -5.92 14.07 -10.69
C TYR A 25 -4.80 13.03 -10.89
N LYS A 26 -4.52 12.65 -12.14
CA LYS A 26 -3.59 11.53 -12.45
C LYS A 26 -2.15 11.72 -11.91
N SER A 27 -1.69 12.96 -11.76
CA SER A 27 -0.35 13.30 -11.26
C SER A 27 -0.32 13.60 -9.76
N ARG A 28 -1.48 13.78 -9.10
CA ARG A 28 -1.55 14.01 -7.66
C ARG A 28 -1.83 12.69 -6.96
N ARG A 29 -1.03 12.41 -5.93
CA ARG A 29 -1.21 11.30 -5.02
C ARG A 29 -1.70 11.77 -3.67
N GLU A 30 -2.49 10.97 -3.00
CA GLU A 30 -2.92 11.21 -1.61
C GLU A 30 -2.34 10.11 -0.73
N LEU A 31 -1.56 10.50 0.29
CA LEU A 31 -1.00 9.56 1.25
C LEU A 31 -2.12 9.05 2.15
N MET A 32 -2.37 7.75 2.13
CA MET A 32 -3.29 7.13 3.07
C MET A 32 -2.63 7.00 4.44
N GLN A 33 -3.39 7.29 5.49
CA GLN A 33 -2.96 7.23 6.89
C GLN A 33 -3.97 6.42 7.67
N PHE A 34 -3.47 5.43 8.41
CA PHE A 34 -4.24 4.60 9.32
C PHE A 34 -3.31 4.10 10.42
N PRO A 35 -3.83 3.69 11.58
CA PRO A 35 -2.99 3.22 12.67
C PRO A 35 -2.09 2.06 12.25
N ARG A 36 -0.85 2.10 12.74
CA ARG A 36 0.16 1.08 12.52
C ARG A 36 0.25 0.17 13.75
N THR A 37 -0.86 -0.46 14.14
CA THR A 37 -0.92 -1.27 15.37
C THR A 37 -0.61 -2.74 15.08
N THR A 38 -0.02 -3.42 16.05
CA THR A 38 0.31 -4.86 15.99
C THR A 38 -0.72 -5.73 16.70
N LYS A 39 -1.80 -5.15 17.24
CA LYS A 39 -2.75 -5.84 18.10
C LYS A 39 -4.03 -6.20 17.35
N THR A 40 -4.27 -7.50 17.31
CA THR A 40 -5.51 -8.15 16.92
C THR A 40 -6.66 -7.71 17.84
N ASN A 41 -7.71 -7.19 17.21
CA ASN A 41 -9.13 -7.42 17.52
C ASN A 41 -9.91 -6.65 18.59
N ASP A 42 -9.36 -5.87 19.52
CA ASP A 42 -10.25 -5.33 20.59
C ASP A 42 -10.30 -3.80 20.76
N GLU A 43 -9.59 -3.01 19.96
CA GLU A 43 -9.58 -1.55 20.14
C GLU A 43 -9.56 -0.81 18.80
N LEU A 44 -10.65 -0.93 18.03
CA LEU A 44 -11.13 0.18 17.23
C LEU A 44 -11.71 1.23 18.18
N GLN A 45 -10.84 1.82 19.02
CA GLN A 45 -11.24 2.85 19.96
C GLN A 45 -11.74 4.07 19.18
N ASP A 46 -12.90 4.57 19.58
CA ASP A 46 -13.40 5.90 19.22
C ASP A 46 -12.27 6.93 19.35
N GLY A 47 -11.88 7.57 18.23
CA GLY A 47 -10.79 8.56 18.18
C GLY A 47 -9.61 8.21 17.25
N ILE A 48 -9.64 7.06 16.57
CA ILE A 48 -8.66 6.76 15.51
C ILE A 48 -8.95 7.62 14.27
N ASN A 49 -8.04 8.55 13.95
CA ASN A 49 -8.08 9.28 12.68
C ASN A 49 -7.47 8.42 11.57
N TYR A 50 -8.33 7.90 10.70
CA TYR A 50 -7.93 7.38 9.39
C TYR A 50 -8.17 8.44 8.32
N TYR A 51 -7.33 8.45 7.29
CA TYR A 51 -7.48 9.27 6.10
C TYR A 51 -7.11 8.44 4.87
N PHE A 52 -8.10 8.15 4.03
CA PHE A 52 -7.89 7.38 2.79
C PHE A 52 -7.92 8.26 1.53
N GLY A 53 -7.87 9.59 1.67
CA GLY A 53 -8.03 10.52 0.54
C GLY A 53 -9.44 10.45 -0.07
N ASP A 54 -9.55 10.72 -1.36
CA ASP A 54 -10.79 10.60 -2.16
C ASP A 54 -11.12 9.12 -2.50
N PHE A 55 -10.85 8.18 -1.59
CA PHE A 55 -11.17 6.76 -1.80
C PHE A 55 -12.70 6.62 -1.92
N ASN A 56 -13.15 5.89 -2.95
CA ASN A 56 -14.57 5.65 -3.15
C ASN A 56 -14.83 4.13 -3.09
N PRO A 57 -15.59 3.63 -2.09
CA PRO A 57 -15.85 2.22 -1.89
C PRO A 57 -16.73 1.58 -2.98
N GLU A 58 -17.44 2.37 -3.78
CA GLU A 58 -18.27 1.88 -4.89
C GLU A 58 -17.45 1.62 -6.17
N LEU A 59 -16.21 2.12 -6.21
CA LEU A 59 -15.34 1.97 -7.36
C LEU A 59 -14.42 0.76 -7.22
N GLU A 60 -14.07 0.18 -8.38
CA GLU A 60 -13.04 -0.85 -8.47
C GLU A 60 -11.72 -0.34 -7.90
N THR A 61 -10.98 -1.20 -7.21
CA THR A 61 -9.69 -0.87 -6.61
C THR A 61 -8.60 -1.76 -7.18
N LYS A 62 -7.50 -1.16 -7.62
CA LYS A 62 -6.27 -1.88 -8.00
C LYS A 62 -5.16 -1.54 -7.03
N LEU A 63 -4.49 -2.57 -6.53
CA LEU A 63 -3.28 -2.43 -5.74
C LEU A 63 -2.07 -2.67 -6.67
N LEU A 64 -1.19 -1.68 -6.76
CA LEU A 64 0.04 -1.75 -7.55
C LEU A 64 1.24 -1.80 -6.61
N ILE A 65 1.95 -2.93 -6.62
CA ILE A 65 3.08 -3.18 -5.71
C ILE A 65 4.34 -3.30 -6.56
N HIS A 66 5.30 -2.39 -6.36
CA HIS A 66 6.59 -2.43 -7.06
C HIS A 66 7.45 -3.61 -6.59
N GLY A 67 8.57 -3.90 -7.25
CA GLY A 67 9.56 -4.92 -6.87
C GLY A 67 10.88 -4.33 -6.37
N TRP A 68 11.93 -5.14 -6.49
CA TRP A 68 13.29 -4.86 -6.03
C TRP A 68 13.93 -3.70 -6.83
N HIS A 69 14.66 -2.81 -6.16
CA HIS A 69 15.24 -1.59 -6.75
C HIS A 69 14.25 -0.70 -7.53
N SER A 70 12.97 -0.77 -7.18
CA SER A 70 11.90 0.05 -7.74
C SER A 70 11.18 0.80 -6.63
N ASN A 71 10.27 1.71 -6.99
CA ASN A 71 9.40 2.43 -6.07
C ASN A 71 8.08 2.78 -6.78
N GLU A 72 7.16 3.41 -6.07
CA GLU A 72 5.85 3.74 -6.66
C GLU A 72 5.92 4.78 -7.79
N GLU A 73 6.95 5.64 -7.81
CA GLU A 73 7.18 6.65 -8.86
C GLU A 73 7.91 6.09 -10.08
N SER A 74 8.38 4.83 -10.05
CA SER A 74 9.02 4.19 -11.19
C SER A 74 8.12 4.20 -12.43
N ASP A 75 8.71 4.40 -13.62
CA ASP A 75 8.01 4.49 -14.89
C ASP A 75 7.00 3.35 -15.10
N THR A 76 7.36 2.12 -14.75
CA THR A 76 6.46 0.97 -14.92
C THR A 76 5.21 1.09 -14.04
N VAL A 77 5.34 1.47 -12.77
CA VAL A 77 4.19 1.67 -11.86
C VAL A 77 3.33 2.83 -12.37
N GLN A 78 3.96 3.95 -12.73
CA GLN A 78 3.27 5.14 -13.21
C GLN A 78 2.56 4.89 -14.55
N ASN A 79 3.17 4.14 -15.47
CA ASN A 79 2.59 3.76 -16.75
C ASN A 79 1.39 2.83 -16.57
N ILE A 80 1.47 1.82 -15.69
CA ILE A 80 0.34 0.93 -15.39
C ILE A 80 -0.82 1.73 -14.79
N LYS A 81 -0.54 2.54 -13.75
CA LYS A 81 -1.51 3.46 -13.13
C LYS A 81 -2.18 4.35 -14.18
N ASN A 82 -1.39 5.05 -15.01
CA ASN A 82 -1.88 5.97 -16.02
C ASN A 82 -2.76 5.27 -17.07
N ASN A 83 -2.39 4.06 -17.49
CA ASN A 83 -3.18 3.25 -18.41
C ASN A 83 -4.54 2.88 -17.83
N TYR A 84 -4.60 2.41 -16.57
CA TYR A 84 -5.88 2.14 -15.90
C TYR A 84 -6.75 3.39 -15.80
N LEU A 85 -6.18 4.49 -15.29
CA LEU A 85 -6.90 5.76 -15.12
C LEU A 85 -7.30 6.42 -16.45
N SER A 86 -6.69 6.03 -17.57
CA SER A 86 -7.12 6.47 -18.91
C SER A 86 -8.41 5.78 -19.38
N ARG A 87 -8.65 4.55 -18.94
CA ARG A 87 -9.74 3.69 -19.43
C ARG A 87 -10.95 3.70 -18.51
N LYS A 88 -10.76 3.71 -17.19
CA LYS A 88 -11.83 3.55 -16.21
C LYS A 88 -11.68 4.53 -15.04
N ASN A 89 -12.80 4.91 -14.43
CA ASN A 89 -12.78 5.60 -13.14
C ASN A 89 -12.71 4.54 -12.03
N LEU A 90 -11.61 4.51 -11.29
CA LEU A 90 -11.33 3.50 -10.27
C LEU A 90 -10.42 4.10 -9.18
N ASN A 91 -10.19 3.36 -8.11
CA ASN A 91 -9.13 3.63 -7.15
C ASN A 91 -7.86 2.91 -7.62
N ILE A 92 -6.74 3.63 -7.80
CA ILE A 92 -5.42 3.00 -7.83
C ILE A 92 -4.75 3.28 -6.51
N VAL A 93 -4.31 2.25 -5.81
CA VAL A 93 -3.50 2.37 -4.60
C VAL A 93 -2.13 1.78 -4.91
N THR A 94 -1.09 2.61 -4.92
CA THR A 94 0.29 2.14 -5.05
C THR A 94 0.87 1.86 -3.67
N VAL A 95 1.60 0.75 -3.53
CA VAL A 95 2.30 0.37 -2.30
C VAL A 95 3.78 0.65 -2.48
N ASP A 96 4.31 1.55 -1.65
CA ASP A 96 5.69 2.00 -1.68
C ASP A 96 6.45 1.47 -0.48
N TYR A 97 7.33 0.50 -0.71
CA TYR A 97 8.25 -0.08 0.28
C TYR A 97 9.72 0.15 -0.15
N ARG A 98 9.99 1.25 -0.87
CA ARG A 98 11.32 1.55 -1.45
C ARG A 98 12.49 1.45 -0.47
N ASP A 99 12.28 1.83 0.79
CA ASP A 99 13.33 1.78 1.81
C ASP A 99 13.76 0.35 2.15
N ILE A 100 12.88 -0.63 1.91
CA ILE A 100 13.16 -2.06 2.02
C ILE A 100 13.70 -2.57 0.68
N ALA A 101 13.07 -2.18 -0.44
CA ALA A 101 13.40 -2.64 -1.79
C ALA A 101 14.74 -2.14 -2.33
N ALA A 102 15.28 -1.04 -1.79
CA ALA A 102 16.56 -0.47 -2.21
C ALA A 102 17.78 -1.24 -1.65
N ASN A 103 17.56 -2.26 -0.81
CA ASN A 103 18.64 -3.04 -0.24
C ASN A 103 19.27 -3.97 -1.31
N ASP A 104 20.57 -3.81 -1.54
CA ASP A 104 21.34 -4.60 -2.52
C ASP A 104 21.38 -6.09 -2.19
N PHE A 105 21.22 -6.47 -0.92
CA PHE A 105 21.19 -7.86 -0.52
C PHE A 105 19.79 -8.43 -0.70
N TYR A 106 19.51 -8.99 -1.89
CA TYR A 106 18.22 -9.53 -2.32
C TYR A 106 17.43 -10.33 -1.27
N TYR A 107 18.09 -11.14 -0.45
CA TYR A 107 17.42 -11.93 0.58
C TYR A 107 16.74 -11.09 1.65
N TYR A 108 17.23 -9.86 1.92
CA TYR A 108 16.59 -8.95 2.86
C TYR A 108 15.19 -8.52 2.38
N PRO A 109 15.00 -7.81 1.23
CA PRO A 109 13.67 -7.44 0.76
C PRO A 109 12.78 -8.66 0.47
N ALA A 110 13.36 -9.75 -0.06
CA ALA A 110 12.63 -10.99 -0.29
C ALA A 110 12.06 -11.58 1.00
N PHE A 111 12.78 -11.51 2.12
CA PHE A 111 12.28 -11.93 3.43
C PHE A 111 11.23 -10.97 3.99
N GLN A 112 11.45 -9.65 3.83
CA GLN A 112 10.55 -8.62 4.38
C GLN A 112 9.22 -8.50 3.62
N ILE A 113 9.10 -9.05 2.40
CA ILE A 113 7.85 -8.99 1.63
C ILE A 113 6.66 -9.61 2.38
N ARG A 114 6.91 -10.56 3.27
CA ARG A 114 5.89 -11.15 4.14
C ARG A 114 5.26 -10.10 5.07
N GLU A 115 6.09 -9.26 5.67
CA GLU A 115 5.62 -8.19 6.56
C GLU A 115 4.94 -7.06 5.77
N VAL A 116 5.44 -6.74 4.57
CA VAL A 116 4.75 -5.82 3.64
C VAL A 116 3.34 -6.34 3.31
N GLY A 117 3.21 -7.64 3.02
CA GLY A 117 1.92 -8.30 2.76
C GLY A 117 0.93 -8.18 3.92
N LYS A 118 1.40 -8.35 5.17
CA LYS A 118 0.55 -8.15 6.35
C LYS A 118 0.04 -6.71 6.44
N TYR A 119 0.89 -5.73 6.15
CA TYR A 119 0.47 -4.33 6.24
C TYR A 119 -0.47 -3.92 5.10
N ILE A 120 -0.35 -4.55 3.92
CA ILE A 120 -1.37 -4.44 2.86
C ILE A 120 -2.71 -5.03 3.33
N ALA A 121 -2.69 -6.18 4.00
CA ALA A 121 -3.91 -6.79 4.55
C ALA A 121 -4.56 -5.89 5.62
N GLU A 122 -3.77 -5.27 6.48
CA GLU A 122 -4.30 -4.31 7.47
C GLU A 122 -4.96 -3.10 6.80
N LEU A 123 -4.36 -2.52 5.74
CA LEU A 123 -5.03 -1.46 4.98
C LEU A 123 -6.40 -1.94 4.45
N ILE A 124 -6.46 -3.16 3.91
CA ILE A 124 -7.70 -3.77 3.41
C ILE A 124 -8.73 -3.89 4.53
N ASP A 125 -8.34 -4.40 5.70
CA ASP A 125 -9.23 -4.52 6.86
C ASP A 125 -9.77 -3.16 7.30
N TYR A 126 -8.91 -2.13 7.34
CA TYR A 126 -9.35 -0.77 7.61
C TYR A 126 -10.33 -0.26 6.57
N LEU A 127 -10.06 -0.41 5.27
CA LEU A 127 -10.97 0.02 4.20
C LEU A 127 -12.33 -0.69 4.32
N VAL A 128 -12.35 -2.00 4.60
CA VAL A 128 -13.59 -2.77 4.79
C VAL A 128 -14.40 -2.22 5.97
N VAL A 129 -13.77 -2.06 7.13
CA VAL A 129 -14.46 -1.67 8.36
C VAL A 129 -14.89 -0.21 8.39
N SER A 130 -14.17 0.68 7.70
CA SER A 130 -14.39 2.12 7.80
C SER A 130 -15.05 2.77 6.58
N THR A 131 -15.21 2.04 5.46
CA THR A 131 -15.78 2.60 4.22
C THR A 131 -16.88 1.77 3.58
N ASP A 132 -17.35 0.68 4.21
CA ASP A 132 -18.29 -0.31 3.63
C ASP A 132 -17.79 -0.94 2.31
N TRP A 133 -16.50 -0.82 2.02
CA TRP A 133 -15.90 -1.37 0.81
C TRP A 133 -15.89 -2.91 0.83
N SER A 134 -16.22 -3.52 -0.31
CA SER A 134 -16.18 -4.99 -0.48
C SER A 134 -15.03 -5.41 -1.40
N PRO A 135 -13.99 -6.10 -0.89
CA PRO A 135 -12.84 -6.52 -1.68
C PRO A 135 -13.17 -7.59 -2.73
N PHE A 136 -14.22 -8.39 -2.50
CA PHE A 136 -14.50 -9.61 -3.25
C PHE A 136 -15.09 -9.40 -4.65
N ASN A 137 -15.70 -8.25 -4.91
CA ASN A 137 -16.33 -8.00 -6.21
C ASN A 137 -15.43 -7.21 -7.17
N GLN A 138 -14.39 -6.53 -6.69
CA GLN A 138 -13.75 -5.46 -7.46
C GLN A 138 -12.25 -5.21 -7.16
N THR A 139 -11.50 -6.20 -6.66
CA THR A 139 -10.07 -6.02 -6.33
C THR A 139 -9.16 -6.90 -7.17
N TYR A 140 -8.13 -6.30 -7.77
CA TYR A 140 -7.05 -7.05 -8.42
C TYR A 140 -5.71 -6.56 -7.89
N PHE A 141 -4.87 -7.51 -7.47
CA PHE A 141 -3.49 -7.27 -7.07
C PHE A 141 -2.60 -7.45 -8.29
N LEU A 142 -1.84 -6.42 -8.65
CA LEU A 142 -0.72 -6.57 -9.55
C LEU A 142 0.54 -6.54 -8.70
N VAL A 143 1.13 -7.72 -8.54
CA VAL A 143 2.44 -7.91 -7.91
C VAL A 143 3.44 -8.25 -9.01
N PHE A 144 4.61 -7.63 -8.93
CA PHE A 144 5.84 -7.77 -9.73
C PHE A 144 6.08 -6.76 -10.85
N ILE A 145 7.00 -5.82 -10.56
CA ILE A 145 8.02 -5.31 -11.48
C ILE A 145 9.34 -5.26 -10.72
#